data_AF-A0A1H0FDK3-F1
#
_entry.id   AF-A0A1H0FDK3-F1
#
_cell.length_a   1.000
_cell.length_b   1.000
_cell.length_c   1.000
_cell.angle_alpha   90.00
_cell.angle_beta   90.00
_cell.angle_gamma   90.00
#
_symmetry.space_group_name_H-M   'P 1'
#
loop_
_entity.id
_entity.type
_entity.pdbx_description
1 polymer ?
#
loop_
_entity_poly.entity_id
_entity_poly.type
_entity_poly.pdbx_seq_one_letter_code
_entity_poly.pdbx_strand_id
1 'polypeptide(L)'
;MPAQTKNVFISHVHKDDEGLTDLKNLLKSKGMDVRDGSITNDKPNNANSPEYIKSAILGPRIDWAGCMIVYISPETKNSEWVNWEIERAHKQDKTIVGVWERGANGCEVPEALDEYGHAIVGWNADKIIDAINGDYEGFEGPDGTPSPQRAIHRHPCG
;
A
#
# COMPACT_ATOMS: atom_id res chain seq x y z
N MET A 1 -25.32 -5.16 3.44
CA MET A 1 -24.19 -5.88 2.81
C MET A 1 -23.54 -6.73 3.89
N PRO A 2 -23.20 -8.01 3.64
CA PRO A 2 -22.40 -8.77 4.59
C PRO A 2 -21.03 -8.11 4.73
N ALA A 3 -20.45 -8.16 5.94
CA ALA A 3 -19.10 -7.65 6.16
C ALA A 3 -18.11 -8.42 5.27
N GLN A 4 -17.33 -7.71 4.45
CA GLN A 4 -16.34 -8.31 3.57
C GLN A 4 -15.00 -8.34 4.30
N THR A 5 -14.39 -9.51 4.44
CA THR A 5 -13.04 -9.63 5.02
C THR A 5 -12.00 -9.77 3.91
N LYS A 6 -10.93 -8.96 3.95
CA LYS A 6 -9.82 -9.02 2.99
C LYS A 6 -8.49 -9.13 3.71
N ASN A 7 -7.62 -9.98 3.20
CA ASN A 7 -6.23 -10.04 3.65
C ASN A 7 -5.44 -9.01 2.83
N VAL A 8 -4.81 -8.07 3.52
CA VAL A 8 -4.03 -6.99 2.91
C VAL A 8 -2.64 -6.94 3.53
N PHE A 9 -1.70 -6.38 2.79
CA PHE A 9 -0.41 -6.00 3.34
C PHE A 9 -0.31 -4.48 3.30
N ILE A 10 -0.21 -3.82 4.45
CA ILE A 10 -0.08 -2.36 4.50
C ILE A 10 1.39 -1.97 4.61
N SER A 11 1.98 -1.60 3.48
CA SER A 11 3.33 -1.03 3.40
C SER A 11 3.30 0.42 3.90
N HIS A 12 4.11 0.72 4.93
CA HIS A 12 4.18 2.02 5.58
C HIS A 12 5.55 2.20 6.25
N VAL A 13 5.90 3.45 6.61
CA VAL A 13 7.07 3.71 7.45
C VAL A 13 6.66 3.65 8.94
N HIS A 14 7.53 3.13 9.80
CA HIS A 14 7.22 2.80 11.20
C HIS A 14 6.71 3.95 12.10
N LYS A 15 6.77 5.21 11.65
CA LYS A 15 6.24 6.34 12.42
C LYS A 15 4.72 6.48 12.31
N ASP A 16 4.08 5.72 11.41
CA ASP A 16 2.70 5.97 10.98
C ASP A 16 1.68 4.96 11.53
N ASP A 17 2.03 4.19 12.56
CA ASP A 17 1.18 3.14 13.15
C ASP A 17 -0.22 3.68 13.59
N GLU A 18 -0.31 4.94 14.01
CA GLU A 18 -1.58 5.59 14.34
C GLU A 18 -2.49 5.72 13.12
N GLY A 19 -1.94 6.14 11.98
CA GLY A 19 -2.65 6.30 10.71
C GLY A 19 -3.21 4.98 10.17
N LEU A 20 -2.53 3.87 10.43
CA LEU A 20 -3.00 2.53 10.05
C LEU A 20 -4.26 2.14 10.83
N THR A 21 -4.33 2.47 12.12
CA THR A 21 -5.51 2.20 12.94
C THR A 21 -6.71 2.98 12.42
N ASP A 22 -6.51 4.25 12.07
CA ASP A 22 -7.55 5.09 11.49
C ASP A 22 -8.02 4.58 10.11
N LEU A 23 -7.10 4.13 9.25
CA LEU A 23 -7.45 3.52 7.97
C LEU A 23 -8.31 2.25 8.17
N LYS A 24 -7.90 1.36 9.07
CA LYS A 24 -8.65 0.13 9.38
C LYS A 24 -10.05 0.45 9.90
N ASN A 25 -10.17 1.45 10.78
CA ASN A 25 -11.46 1.91 11.30
C ASN A 25 -12.34 2.53 10.20
N LEU A 26 -11.74 3.29 9.27
CA LEU A 26 -12.44 3.88 8.14
C LEU A 26 -13.07 2.80 7.25
N LEU A 27 -12.31 1.77 6.86
CA LEU A 27 -12.82 0.66 6.04
C LEU A 27 -13.89 -0.14 6.78
N LYS A 28 -13.67 -0.41 8.07
CA LYS A 28 -14.63 -1.12 8.92
C LYS A 28 -15.96 -0.37 9.03
N SER A 29 -15.93 0.97 9.07
CA SER A 29 -17.14 1.80 9.10
C SER A 29 -18.04 1.63 7.86
N LYS A 30 -17.46 1.19 6.74
CA LYS A 30 -18.16 0.86 5.48
C LYS A 30 -18.38 -0.64 5.28
N GLY A 31 -18.06 -1.46 6.28
CA GLY A 31 -18.32 -2.90 6.24
C GLY A 31 -17.22 -3.74 5.63
N MET A 32 -16.01 -3.21 5.45
CA MET A 32 -14.83 -4.00 5.07
C MET A 32 -13.90 -4.18 6.27
N ASP A 33 -13.66 -5.44 6.66
CA ASP A 33 -12.67 -5.80 7.67
C ASP A 33 -11.36 -6.21 6.99
N VAL A 34 -10.26 -5.52 7.30
CA VAL A 34 -8.96 -5.80 6.71
C VAL A 34 -8.03 -6.47 7.70
N ARG A 35 -7.48 -7.62 7.31
CA ARG A 35 -6.46 -8.35 8.08
C ARG A 35 -5.11 -7.99 7.52
N ASP A 36 -4.34 -7.27 8.31
CA ASP A 36 -3.05 -6.71 7.92
C ASP A 36 -1.91 -7.68 8.22
N GLY A 37 -1.12 -8.00 7.20
CA GLY A 37 0.11 -8.79 7.30
C GLY A 37 1.37 -7.97 7.62
N SER A 38 1.30 -6.64 7.73
CA SER A 38 2.47 -5.80 8.02
C SER A 38 3.13 -6.15 9.37
N ILE A 39 4.39 -5.72 9.56
CA ILE A 39 5.10 -5.86 10.83
C ILE A 39 5.19 -4.50 11.49
N THR A 40 4.47 -4.33 12.59
CA THR A 40 4.61 -3.20 13.52
C THR A 40 5.67 -3.57 14.56
N ASN A 41 6.88 -2.99 14.46
CA ASN A 41 8.02 -2.92 15.39
C ASN A 41 8.45 -4.13 16.27
N ASP A 42 7.74 -5.25 16.30
CA ASP A 42 8.20 -6.49 16.89
C ASP A 42 9.17 -7.14 15.91
N LYS A 43 10.41 -6.62 15.91
CA LYS A 43 11.55 -7.25 15.25
C LYS A 43 11.54 -8.73 15.62
N PRO A 44 11.30 -9.65 14.68
CA PRO A 44 11.41 -11.06 14.98
C PRO A 44 12.90 -11.35 15.14
N ASN A 45 13.37 -11.36 16.38
CA ASN A 45 14.65 -11.92 16.81
C ASN A 45 15.88 -11.56 15.95
N ASN A 46 16.66 -10.55 16.33
CA ASN A 46 18.11 -10.46 16.05
C ASN A 46 18.58 -10.71 14.60
N ALA A 47 17.69 -10.67 13.60
CA ALA A 47 18.02 -10.91 12.21
C ALA A 47 18.66 -9.63 11.65
N ASN A 48 19.99 -9.59 11.63
CA ASN A 48 20.76 -8.44 11.14
C ASN A 48 20.85 -8.37 9.61
N SER A 49 20.29 -9.33 8.87
CA SER A 49 20.30 -9.33 7.40
C SER A 49 18.96 -8.81 6.85
N PRO A 50 18.95 -7.64 6.19
CA PRO A 50 17.79 -7.12 5.49
C PRO A 50 17.20 -8.11 4.48
N GLU A 51 18.06 -8.86 3.78
CA GLU A 51 17.67 -9.84 2.77
C GLU A 51 16.87 -10.99 3.39
N TYR A 52 17.31 -11.48 4.57
CA TYR A 52 16.57 -12.50 5.30
C TYR A 52 15.20 -12.00 5.74
N ILE A 53 15.10 -10.78 6.27
CA ILE A 53 13.81 -10.20 6.67
C ILE A 53 12.88 -10.10 5.46
N LYS A 54 13.40 -9.57 4.34
CA LYS A 54 12.68 -9.49 3.07
C LYS A 54 12.18 -10.86 2.61
N SER A 55 13.05 -11.87 2.53
CA SER A 55 12.69 -13.17 1.96
C SER A 55 11.88 -14.06 2.89
N ALA A 56 12.23 -14.12 4.18
CA ALA A 56 11.69 -15.09 5.13
C ALA A 56 10.49 -14.55 5.92
N ILE A 57 10.35 -13.22 6.00
CA ILE A 57 9.34 -12.60 6.84
C ILE A 57 8.36 -11.79 6.00
N LEU A 58 8.81 -10.72 5.32
CA LEU A 58 7.91 -9.87 4.54
C LEU A 58 7.33 -10.63 3.35
N GLY A 59 8.17 -11.44 2.70
CA GLY A 59 7.79 -12.20 1.54
C GLY A 59 6.54 -13.06 1.73
N PRO A 60 6.57 -14.06 2.63
CA PRO A 60 5.41 -14.92 2.88
C PRO A 60 4.14 -14.15 3.28
N ARG A 61 4.26 -12.98 3.89
CA ARG A 61 3.12 -12.15 4.29
C ARG A 61 2.52 -11.38 3.12
N ILE A 62 3.37 -10.87 2.22
CA ILE A 62 2.94 -10.33 0.93
C ILE A 62 2.25 -11.45 0.14
N ASP A 63 2.84 -12.65 0.10
CA ASP A 63 2.28 -13.80 -0.61
C ASP A 63 0.87 -14.15 -0.09
N TRP A 64 0.67 -14.11 1.24
CA TRP A 64 -0.61 -14.34 1.91
C TRP A 64 -1.66 -13.24 1.67
N ALA A 65 -1.23 -11.98 1.53
CA ALA A 65 -2.13 -10.87 1.27
C ALA A 65 -2.68 -10.93 -0.16
N GLY A 66 -3.99 -10.65 -0.32
CA GLY A 66 -4.62 -10.57 -1.64
C GLY A 66 -4.40 -9.21 -2.32
N CYS A 67 -4.11 -8.17 -1.54
CA CYS A 67 -3.91 -6.80 -2.00
C CYS A 67 -2.75 -6.15 -1.22
N MET A 68 -1.94 -5.36 -1.91
CA MET A 68 -0.94 -4.48 -1.33
C MET A 68 -1.54 -3.08 -1.17
N ILE A 69 -1.49 -2.53 0.04
CA ILE A 69 -1.86 -1.13 0.32
C ILE A 69 -0.58 -0.38 0.66
N VAL A 70 -0.28 0.69 -0.05
CA VAL A 70 0.84 1.58 0.26
C VAL A 70 0.29 2.83 0.94
N TYR A 71 0.65 3.01 2.21
CA TYR A 71 0.30 4.18 2.98
C TYR A 71 1.28 5.32 2.65
N ILE A 72 0.79 6.34 1.96
CA ILE A 72 1.62 7.42 1.42
C ILE A 72 1.68 8.56 2.43
N SER A 73 2.80 8.63 3.16
CA SER A 73 3.19 9.74 4.04
C SER A 73 4.43 10.46 3.48
N PRO A 74 4.83 11.63 4.01
CA PRO A 74 5.98 12.37 3.51
C PRO A 74 7.29 11.57 3.45
N GLU A 75 7.46 10.57 4.32
CA GLU A 75 8.67 9.75 4.41
C GLU A 75 8.62 8.52 3.51
N THR A 76 7.44 8.04 3.11
CA THR A 76 7.26 6.82 2.30
C THR A 76 8.04 6.87 0.99
N LYS A 77 8.11 8.03 0.32
CA LYS A 77 8.76 8.19 -0.99
C LYS A 77 10.24 7.77 -1.03
N ASN A 78 10.94 7.86 0.09
CA ASN A 78 12.38 7.59 0.20
C ASN A 78 12.66 6.18 0.77
N SER A 79 11.64 5.38 1.04
CA SER A 79 11.80 4.10 1.70
C SER A 79 12.13 2.98 0.71
N GLU A 80 13.38 2.52 0.72
CA GLU A 80 13.82 1.35 -0.06
C GLU A 80 13.06 0.06 0.32
N TRP A 81 12.56 -0.02 1.55
CA TRP A 81 11.73 -1.14 1.99
C TRP A 81 10.37 -1.12 1.30
N VAL A 82 9.71 0.05 1.27
CA VAL A 82 8.41 0.21 0.60
C VAL A 82 8.53 -0.09 -0.89
N ASN A 83 9.54 0.46 -1.56
CA ASN A 83 9.79 0.15 -2.98
C ASN A 83 9.97 -1.35 -3.22
N TRP A 84 10.77 -2.02 -2.40
CA TRP A 84 10.98 -3.47 -2.52
C TRP A 84 9.69 -4.28 -2.30
N GLU A 85 8.84 -3.88 -1.35
CA GLU A 85 7.56 -4.54 -1.08
C GLU A 85 6.60 -4.40 -2.27
N ILE A 86 6.55 -3.21 -2.88
CA ILE A 86 5.74 -2.92 -4.08
C ILE A 86 6.23 -3.77 -5.26
N GLU A 87 7.54 -3.77 -5.54
CA GLU A 87 8.12 -4.58 -6.61
C GLU A 87 7.82 -6.08 -6.42
N ARG A 88 7.89 -6.57 -5.18
CA ARG A 88 7.57 -7.96 -4.89
C ARG A 88 6.08 -8.26 -5.12
N ALA A 89 5.19 -7.38 -4.68
CA ALA A 89 3.76 -7.53 -4.90
C ALA A 89 3.43 -7.51 -6.41
N HIS A 90 4.09 -6.64 -7.17
CA HIS A 90 3.97 -6.55 -8.63
C HIS A 90 4.40 -7.85 -9.31
N LYS A 91 5.56 -8.42 -8.92
CA LYS A 91 6.05 -9.73 -9.41
C LYS A 91 5.11 -10.91 -9.13
N GLN A 92 4.07 -10.71 -8.32
CA GLN A 92 3.07 -11.71 -7.99
C GLN A 92 1.68 -11.34 -8.52
N ASP A 93 1.59 -10.37 -9.43
CA ASP A 93 0.34 -9.88 -10.02
C ASP A 93 -0.71 -9.46 -8.97
N LYS A 94 -0.26 -8.92 -7.83
CA LYS A 94 -1.16 -8.43 -6.78
C LYS A 94 -1.66 -7.04 -7.12
N THR A 95 -2.91 -6.76 -6.75
CA THR A 95 -3.46 -5.39 -6.78
C THR A 95 -2.65 -4.51 -5.81
N ILE A 96 -2.15 -3.39 -6.32
CA ILE A 96 -1.36 -2.41 -5.55
C ILE A 96 -2.14 -1.10 -5.49
N VAL A 97 -2.52 -0.69 -4.29
CA VAL A 97 -3.33 0.50 -4.03
C VAL A 97 -2.56 1.48 -3.16
N GLY A 98 -2.34 2.69 -3.64
CA GLY A 98 -1.85 3.81 -2.86
C GLY A 98 -2.98 4.50 -2.11
N VAL A 99 -2.79 4.77 -0.82
CA VAL A 99 -3.72 5.56 0.00
C VAL A 99 -2.96 6.71 0.62
N TRP A 100 -3.39 7.94 0.31
CA TRP A 100 -2.82 9.13 0.93
C TRP A 100 -3.10 9.18 2.43
N GLU A 101 -2.09 9.46 3.24
CA GLU A 101 -2.29 9.77 4.65
C GLU A 101 -3.26 10.95 4.81
N ARG A 102 -4.07 10.91 5.88
CA ARG A 102 -5.00 11.98 6.21
C ARG A 102 -4.26 13.29 6.47
N GLY A 103 -4.44 14.27 5.58
CA GLY A 103 -3.83 15.59 5.69
C GLY A 103 -2.45 15.70 5.03
N ALA A 104 -2.01 14.66 4.30
CA ALA A 104 -0.78 14.66 3.52
C ALA A 104 -0.85 15.65 2.34
N ASN A 105 -0.55 16.92 2.58
CA ASN A 105 -0.48 17.91 1.50
C ASN A 105 0.93 17.96 0.90
N GLY A 106 1.04 17.91 -0.42
CA GLY A 106 2.32 18.05 -1.13
C GLY A 106 3.28 16.87 -0.96
N CYS A 107 2.77 15.69 -0.57
CA CYS A 107 3.55 14.47 -0.52
C CYS A 107 3.76 13.91 -1.94
N GLU A 108 4.86 13.21 -2.14
CA GLU A 108 5.16 12.53 -3.40
C GLU A 108 4.94 11.03 -3.22
N VAL A 109 4.50 10.38 -4.28
CA VAL A 109 4.35 8.92 -4.32
C VAL A 109 5.73 8.27 -4.47
N PRO A 110 5.97 7.10 -3.86
CA PRO A 110 7.16 6.30 -4.15
C PRO A 110 7.23 5.94 -5.65
N GLU A 111 8.44 5.90 -6.21
CA GLU A 111 8.65 5.58 -7.64
C GLU A 111 8.02 4.24 -8.03
N ALA A 112 8.21 3.19 -7.22
CA ALA A 112 7.61 1.89 -7.48
C ALA A 112 6.08 1.93 -7.46
N LEU A 113 5.46 2.79 -6.64
CA LEU A 113 4.01 2.95 -6.62
C LEU A 113 3.51 3.70 -7.86
N ASP A 114 4.25 4.70 -8.32
CA ASP A 114 3.94 5.42 -9.56
C ASP A 114 4.02 4.49 -10.79
N GLU A 115 4.97 3.54 -10.77
CA GLU A 115 5.19 2.57 -11.85
C GLU A 115 4.20 1.39 -11.82
N TYR A 116 3.98 0.78 -10.65
CA TYR A 116 3.24 -0.49 -10.54
C TYR A 116 1.85 -0.36 -9.86
N GLY A 117 1.49 0.83 -9.40
CA GLY A 117 0.20 1.11 -8.76
C GLY A 117 -0.96 0.95 -9.72
N HIS A 118 -2.02 0.28 -9.25
CA HIS A 118 -3.29 0.16 -9.98
C HIS A 118 -4.21 1.35 -9.69
N ALA A 119 -4.18 1.83 -8.45
CA ALA A 119 -4.92 3.01 -8.03
C ALA A 119 -4.15 3.78 -6.96
N ILE A 120 -4.32 5.10 -6.94
CA ILE A 120 -3.92 5.98 -5.85
C ILE A 120 -5.12 6.82 -5.48
N VAL A 121 -5.57 6.72 -4.23
CA VAL A 121 -6.82 7.34 -3.78
C VAL A 121 -6.60 8.19 -2.53
N GLY A 122 -7.39 9.26 -2.43
CA GLY A 122 -7.45 10.07 -1.21
C GLY A 122 -8.07 9.31 -0.03
N TRP A 123 -8.20 10.00 1.11
CA TRP A 123 -8.83 9.47 2.32
C TRP A 123 -10.36 9.32 2.19
N ASN A 124 -10.81 8.40 1.34
CA ASN A 124 -12.21 8.14 1.05
C ASN A 124 -12.50 6.62 1.11
N ALA A 125 -13.28 6.21 2.10
CA ALA A 125 -13.56 4.80 2.37
C ALA A 125 -14.13 4.04 1.17
N ASP A 126 -15.07 4.64 0.43
CA ASP A 126 -15.74 3.97 -0.69
C ASP A 126 -14.74 3.71 -1.83
N LYS A 127 -13.94 4.73 -2.19
CA LYS A 127 -12.90 4.57 -3.22
C LYS A 127 -11.79 3.61 -2.82
N ILE A 128 -11.36 3.62 -1.56
CA ILE A 128 -10.35 2.69 -1.07
C ILE A 128 -10.89 1.25 -1.14
N ILE A 129 -12.15 1.03 -0.79
CA ILE A 129 -12.81 -0.29 -0.89
C ILE A 129 -12.89 -0.75 -2.35
N ASP A 130 -13.31 0.13 -3.26
CA ASP A 130 -13.40 -0.19 -4.69
C ASP A 130 -12.01 -0.53 -5.25
N ALA A 131 -10.98 0.24 -4.90
CA ALA A 131 -9.60 -0.02 -5.29
C ALA A 131 -9.07 -1.36 -4.74
N ILE A 132 -9.33 -1.68 -3.47
CA ILE A 132 -8.96 -2.97 -2.85
C ILE A 132 -9.64 -4.16 -3.55
N ASN A 133 -10.86 -3.95 -4.07
CA ASN A 133 -11.58 -4.97 -4.82
C ASN A 133 -11.14 -5.07 -6.29
N GLY A 134 -10.34 -4.12 -6.78
CA GLY A 134 -9.98 -4.02 -8.19
C GLY A 134 -11.09 -3.42 -9.06
N ASP A 135 -12.11 -2.81 -8.45
CA ASP A 135 -13.23 -2.18 -9.13
C ASP A 135 -12.95 -0.70 -9.49
N TYR A 136 -11.80 -0.17 -9.06
CA TYR A 136 -11.34 1.18 -9.36
C TYR A 136 -9.88 1.20 -9.79
N GLU A 137 -9.61 1.83 -10.94
CA GLU A 137 -8.29 2.15 -11.45
C GLU A 137 -8.22 3.65 -11.74
N GLY A 138 -7.23 4.33 -11.16
CA GLY A 138 -7.12 5.78 -11.26
C GLY A 138 -6.22 6.37 -10.19
N PHE A 139 -5.61 7.50 -10.51
CA PHE A 139 -4.64 8.17 -9.66
C PHE A 139 -5.24 9.50 -9.20
N GLU A 140 -5.18 9.75 -7.91
CA GLU A 140 -5.68 10.98 -7.29
C GLU A 140 -4.55 11.68 -6.55
N GLY A 141 -4.61 13.01 -6.50
CA GLY A 141 -3.86 13.79 -5.54
C GLY A 141 -4.41 13.59 -4.11
N PRO A 142 -3.69 14.09 -3.09
CA PRO A 142 -4.12 13.99 -1.70
C PRO A 142 -5.43 14.76 -1.40
N ASP A 143 -5.77 15.73 -2.24
CA ASP A 143 -7.05 16.46 -2.20
C ASP A 143 -8.20 15.74 -2.91
N GLY A 144 -7.94 14.55 -3.48
CA GLY A 144 -8.90 13.76 -4.24
C GLY A 144 -9.11 14.24 -5.66
N THR A 145 -8.29 15.18 -6.16
CA THR A 145 -8.33 15.60 -7.56
C THR A 145 -7.73 14.51 -8.46
N PRO A 146 -8.31 14.24 -9.65
CA PRO A 146 -7.71 13.31 -10.60
C PRO A 146 -6.31 13.77 -10.99
N SER A 147 -5.33 12.89 -10.85
CA SER A 147 -3.96 13.08 -11.30
C SER A 147 -3.72 12.19 -12.51
N PRO A 148 -3.09 12.69 -13.60
CA PRO A 148 -2.65 11.81 -14.66
C PRO A 148 -1.65 10.82 -14.08
N GLN A 149 -1.78 9.54 -14.47
CA GLN A 149 -0.70 8.59 -14.27
C GLN A 149 0.55 9.19 -14.94
N ARG A 150 1.61 9.43 -14.16
CA ARG A 150 2.83 10.01 -14.72
C ARG A 150 3.37 9.02 -15.75
N ALA A 151 3.72 9.53 -16.93
CA ALA A 151 4.07 8.71 -18.08
C ALA A 151 5.20 7.73 -17.71
N ILE A 152 4.85 6.45 -17.61
CA ILE A 152 5.77 5.36 -17.33
C ILE A 152 6.91 5.42 -18.35
N HIS A 153 8.15 5.42 -17.87
CA HIS A 153 9.29 5.06 -18.71
C HIS A 153 9.14 3.56 -18.98
N ARG A 154 8.34 3.21 -20.00
CA ARG A 154 8.18 1.82 -20.44
C ARG A 154 9.57 1.33 -20.81
N HIS A 155 10.21 0.55 -19.95
CA HIS A 155 11.35 -0.23 -20.35
C HIS A 155 10.85 -1.17 -21.45
N PRO A 156 11.32 -1.03 -22.69
CA PRO A 156 10.92 -1.93 -23.75
C PRO A 156 11.38 -3.33 -23.33
N CYS A 157 10.42 -4.25 -23.21
CA CYS A 157 10.69 -5.66 -23.04
C CYS A 157 11.64 -6.09 -24.18
N GLY A 158 12.89 -6.42 -23.82
CA GLY A 158 13.89 -7.00 -24.72
C GLY A 158 13.95 -8.51 -24.58
#